data_AF-A0A8S3ESJ5-F1
#
_entry.id   AF-A0A8S3ESJ5-F1
#
_cell.length_a   1.000
_cell.length_b   1.000
_cell.length_c   1.000
_cell.angle_alpha   90.00
_cell.angle_beta   90.00
_cell.angle_gamma   90.00
#
_symmetry.space_group_name_H-M   'P 1'
#
loop_
_entity.id
_entity.type
_entity.pdbx_description
1 polymer ?
#
loop_
_entity_poly.entity_id
_entity_poly.type
_entity_poly.pdbx_seq_one_letter_code
_entity_poly.pdbx_strand_id
1 'polypeptide(L)'
;IVQEGLDVPTCSYVIRYEFVSDEIGTVQSRGRARAQNSSYYLITELDSTNHKREKNNKFREEEMDIAISKWQTIDKDQFQRAVEMKTKSLINEWEHALSLETQRKNTIQKIGKKDGSICCRKCNRELGELLWLKKRNTIYFINNAEF
;
A
#
# COMPACT_ATOMS: atom_id res chain seq x y z
N ILE A 1 -7.47 11.78 -10.04
CA ILE A 1 -6.32 11.42 -9.18
C ILE A 1 -5.26 12.52 -9.36
N VAL A 2 -5.03 13.31 -8.32
CA VAL A 2 -3.99 14.38 -8.25
C VAL A 2 -3.43 14.39 -6.82
N GLN A 3 -3.02 13.23 -6.31
CA GLN A 3 -2.52 13.10 -4.93
C GLN A 3 -1.00 13.18 -4.88
N GLU A 4 -0.29 12.57 -5.82
CA GLU A 4 1.17 12.61 -5.92
C GLU A 4 1.62 12.84 -7.37
N GLY A 5 2.79 13.45 -7.56
CA GLY A 5 3.54 13.45 -8.83
C GLY A 5 2.99 14.24 -10.02
N LEU A 6 1.72 14.66 -10.03
CA LEU A 6 1.19 15.52 -11.09
C LEU A 6 1.63 16.97 -10.85
N ASP A 7 2.40 17.53 -11.78
CA ASP A 7 2.79 18.94 -11.78
C ASP A 7 1.57 19.80 -12.12
N VAL A 8 1.07 20.51 -11.12
CA VAL A 8 -0.02 21.46 -11.28
C VAL A 8 0.60 22.84 -11.08
N PRO A 9 0.37 23.80 -11.99
CA PRO A 9 0.77 25.18 -11.81
C PRO A 9 0.37 25.71 -10.43
N THR A 10 1.11 26.69 -9.90
CA THR A 10 0.94 27.23 -8.54
C THR A 10 -0.54 27.45 -8.18
N CYS A 11 -1.11 26.54 -7.39
CA CYS A 11 -2.51 26.63 -7.01
C CYS A 11 -2.66 27.65 -5.88
N SER A 12 -3.73 28.43 -5.95
CA SER A 12 -4.13 29.35 -4.87
C SER A 12 -5.06 28.69 -3.86
N TYR A 13 -5.74 27.60 -4.24
CA TYR A 13 -6.69 26.91 -3.37
C TYR A 13 -6.55 25.40 -3.51
N VAL A 14 -6.55 24.71 -2.38
CA VAL A 14 -6.71 23.26 -2.30
C VAL A 14 -7.88 22.98 -1.38
N ILE A 15 -8.90 22.29 -1.89
CA ILE A 15 -10.10 21.94 -1.13
C ILE A 15 -10.24 20.42 -1.16
N ARG A 16 -10.25 19.80 0.03
CA ARG A 16 -10.57 18.38 0.22
C ARG A 16 -12.00 18.27 0.74
N TYR A 17 -12.81 17.41 0.13
CA TYR A 17 -14.19 17.17 0.54
C TYR A 17 -14.35 15.74 1.01
N GLU A 18 -14.67 15.54 2.30
CA GLU A 18 -14.88 14.23 2.95
C GLU A 18 -13.78 13.19 2.69
N PHE A 19 -12.55 13.64 2.48
CA PHE A 19 -11.43 12.77 2.15
C PHE A 19 -10.20 13.12 2.97
N VAL A 20 -9.81 12.19 3.85
CA VAL A 20 -8.58 12.28 4.66
C VAL A 20 -7.77 10.99 4.52
N SER A 21 -6.54 11.16 4.05
CA SER A 21 -5.51 10.13 3.88
C SER A 21 -4.67 10.01 5.17
N ASP A 22 -3.41 9.61 5.08
CA ASP A 22 -2.41 9.76 6.14
C ASP A 22 -1.82 11.18 6.20
N GLU A 23 -0.89 11.39 7.13
CA GLU A 23 -0.14 12.63 7.32
C GLU A 23 0.66 13.01 6.06
N ILE A 24 1.26 12.03 5.37
CA ILE A 24 2.02 12.25 4.13
C ILE A 24 1.11 12.84 3.05
N GLY A 25 -0.03 12.21 2.78
CA GLY A 25 -0.97 12.69 1.78
C GLY A 25 -1.57 14.06 2.15
N THR A 26 -1.65 14.38 3.44
CA THR A 26 -2.08 15.69 3.95
C THR A 26 -1.06 16.77 3.64
N VAL A 27 0.22 16.53 3.96
CA VAL A 27 1.34 17.44 3.62
C VAL A 27 1.45 17.63 2.10
N GLN A 28 1.39 16.55 1.32
CA GLN A 28 1.48 16.61 -0.14
C GLN A 28 0.32 17.40 -0.76
N SER A 29 -0.91 17.19 -0.28
CA SER A 29 -2.08 17.94 -0.75
C SER A 29 -1.93 19.43 -0.46
N ARG A 30 -1.50 19.78 0.77
CA ARG A 30 -1.24 21.16 1.16
C ARG A 30 -0.10 21.78 0.34
N GLY A 31 0.95 21.02 0.03
CA GLY A 31 2.08 21.45 -0.79
C GLY A 31 1.76 21.76 -2.25
N ARG A 32 0.51 21.54 -2.72
CA ARG A 32 0.02 22.01 -4.03
C ARG A 32 -0.41 23.48 -4.00
N ALA A 33 -0.84 23.98 -2.84
CA ALA A 33 -1.15 25.40 -2.61
C ALA A 33 0.17 26.19 -2.47
N ARG A 34 0.77 26.57 -3.61
CA ARG A 34 2.09 27.23 -3.67
C ARG A 34 2.03 28.70 -4.03
N ALA A 35 0.89 29.20 -4.51
CA ALA A 35 0.75 30.62 -4.81
C ALA A 35 0.84 31.45 -3.52
N GLN A 36 1.27 32.72 -3.64
CA GLN A 36 1.22 33.65 -2.52
C GLN A 36 -0.24 33.82 -2.05
N ASN A 37 -0.46 33.84 -0.74
CA ASN A 37 -1.80 33.86 -0.12
C ASN A 37 -2.68 32.65 -0.49
N SER A 38 -2.06 31.52 -0.81
CA SER A 38 -2.81 30.30 -1.06
C SER A 38 -3.45 29.73 0.22
N SER A 39 -4.55 29.00 0.05
CA SER A 39 -5.33 28.44 1.15
C SER A 39 -5.59 26.94 0.97
N TYR A 40 -5.62 26.23 2.08
CA TYR A 40 -5.93 24.80 2.15
C TYR A 40 -7.14 24.58 3.06
N TYR A 41 -8.17 23.92 2.54
CA TYR A 41 -9.42 23.66 3.25
C TYR A 41 -9.74 22.16 3.25
N LEU A 42 -10.22 21.69 4.40
CA LEU A 42 -10.91 20.41 4.52
C LEU A 42 -12.36 20.71 4.87
N ILE A 43 -13.28 20.25 4.02
CA ILE A 43 -14.71 20.26 4.27
C ILE A 43 -15.08 18.85 4.72
N THR A 44 -15.45 18.71 5.99
CA THR A 44 -15.92 17.46 6.56
C THR A 44 -16.89 17.71 7.71
N GLU A 45 -17.75 16.74 8.01
CA GLU A 45 -18.60 16.75 9.18
C GLU A 45 -17.80 16.82 10.49
N LEU A 46 -18.29 17.63 11.43
CA LEU A 46 -17.70 17.75 12.77
C LEU A 46 -17.74 16.39 13.49
N ASP A 47 -16.67 16.09 14.22
CA ASP A 47 -16.43 14.82 14.94
C ASP A 47 -16.51 13.51 14.13
N SER A 48 -16.57 13.61 12.81
CA SER A 48 -16.46 12.48 11.89
C SER A 48 -15.10 11.78 12.00
N THR A 49 -15.01 10.58 11.44
CA THR A 49 -13.75 9.85 11.30
C THR A 49 -12.71 10.68 10.56
N ASN A 50 -13.11 11.39 9.51
CA ASN A 50 -12.24 12.25 8.72
C ASN A 50 -11.73 13.45 9.53
N HIS A 51 -12.60 14.12 10.29
CA HIS A 51 -12.20 15.22 11.17
C HIS A 51 -11.17 14.78 12.22
N LYS A 52 -11.42 13.64 12.90
CA LYS A 52 -10.48 13.06 13.88
C LYS A 52 -9.17 12.65 13.23
N ARG A 53 -9.22 12.08 12.02
CA ARG A 53 -8.05 11.68 11.26
C ARG A 53 -7.19 12.87 10.85
N GLU A 54 -7.77 13.97 10.40
CA GLU A 54 -7.01 15.19 10.04
C GLU A 54 -6.32 15.79 11.27
N LYS A 55 -7.00 15.80 12.42
CA LYS A 55 -6.37 16.20 13.70
C LYS A 55 -5.18 15.32 14.04
N ASN A 56 -5.34 14.00 13.95
CA ASN A 56 -4.26 13.06 14.21
C ASN A 56 -3.10 13.20 13.20
N ASN A 57 -3.40 13.47 11.94
CA ASN A 57 -2.39 13.68 10.90
C ASN A 57 -1.53 14.91 11.21
N LYS A 58 -2.12 16.02 11.68
CA LYS A 58 -1.36 17.20 12.11
C LYS A 58 -0.43 16.90 13.29
N PHE A 59 -0.91 16.15 14.28
CA PHE A 59 -0.08 15.71 15.40
C PHE A 59 1.09 14.80 14.94
N ARG A 60 0.82 13.88 14.00
CA ARG A 60 1.86 13.01 13.43
C ARG A 60 2.89 13.78 12.60
N GLU A 61 2.48 14.84 11.92
CA GLU A 61 3.38 15.74 11.21
C GLU A 61 4.37 16.39 12.18
N GLU A 62 3.89 16.92 13.31
CA GLU A 62 4.74 17.49 14.37
C GLU A 62 5.69 16.46 14.98
N GLU A 63 5.19 15.26 15.30
CA GLU A 63 6.01 14.17 15.83
C GLU A 63 7.08 13.70 14.82
N MET A 64 6.76 13.73 13.51
CA MET A 64 7.71 13.41 12.45
C MET A 64 8.88 14.41 12.45
N ASP A 65 8.60 15.71 12.54
CA ASP A 65 9.63 16.76 12.60
C ASP A 65 10.51 16.61 13.85
N ILE A 66 9.91 16.31 15.00
CA ILE A 66 10.62 16.01 16.24
C ILE A 66 11.51 14.77 16.07
N ALA A 67 10.99 13.69 15.47
CA ALA A 67 11.75 12.47 15.24
C ALA A 67 12.96 12.73 14.33
N ILE A 68 12.76 13.43 13.20
CA ILE A 68 13.84 13.79 12.28
C ILE A 68 14.92 14.61 13.00
N SER A 69 14.50 15.61 13.78
CA SER A 69 15.42 16.47 14.53
C SER A 69 16.25 15.66 15.53
N LYS A 70 15.63 14.73 16.27
CA LYS A 70 16.34 13.82 17.18
C LYS A 70 17.37 12.97 16.43
N TRP A 71 16.97 12.37 15.31
CA TRP A 71 17.87 11.51 14.51
C TRP A 71 19.05 12.28 13.90
N GLN A 72 18.87 13.56 13.58
CA GLN A 72 19.96 14.43 13.11
C GLN A 72 20.98 14.76 14.21
N THR A 73 20.62 14.62 15.48
CA THR A 73 21.49 14.91 16.63
C THR A 73 22.16 13.69 17.25
N ILE A 74 21.80 12.47 16.84
CA ILE A 74 22.41 11.23 17.33
C ILE A 74 23.84 11.09 16.82
N ASP A 75 24.70 10.51 17.66
CA ASP A 75 26.08 10.18 17.28
C ASP A 75 26.12 9.23 16.07
N LYS A 76 27.10 9.46 15.18
CA LYS A 76 27.20 8.75 13.91
C LYS A 76 27.35 7.24 14.08
N ASP A 77 28.12 6.78 15.07
CA ASP A 77 28.32 5.35 15.28
C ASP A 77 27.06 4.70 15.86
N GLN A 78 26.35 5.40 16.74
CA GLN A 78 25.05 4.94 17.23
C GLN A 78 24.00 4.88 16.11
N PHE A 79 23.95 5.89 15.24
CA PHE A 79 23.09 5.92 14.07
C PHE A 79 23.34 4.72 13.17
N GLN A 80 24.61 4.50 12.80
CA GLN A 80 25.03 3.41 11.93
C GLN A 80 24.62 2.05 12.50
N ARG A 81 24.87 1.80 13.78
CA ARG A 81 24.45 0.55 14.45
C ARG A 81 22.93 0.34 14.39
N ALA A 82 22.15 1.39 14.61
CA ALA A 82 20.69 1.30 14.55
C ALA A 82 20.18 0.96 13.14
N VAL A 83 20.75 1.60 12.12
CA VAL A 83 20.43 1.34 10.70
C VAL A 83 20.80 -0.09 10.32
N GLU A 84 21.99 -0.56 10.68
CA GLU A 84 22.44 -1.93 10.40
C GLU A 84 21.54 -2.98 11.06
N MET A 85 21.18 -2.76 12.32
CA MET A 85 20.27 -3.65 13.05
C MET A 85 18.90 -3.73 12.37
N LYS A 86 18.32 -2.57 12.01
CA LYS A 86 17.02 -2.54 11.34
C LYS A 86 17.08 -3.18 9.95
N THR A 87 18.15 -2.94 9.20
CA THR A 87 18.35 -3.52 7.87
C THR A 87 18.42 -5.05 7.95
N LYS A 88 19.19 -5.61 8.89
CA LYS A 88 19.27 -7.05 9.13
C LYS A 88 17.91 -7.66 9.47
N SER A 89 17.12 -7.01 10.33
CA SER A 89 15.76 -7.46 10.66
C SER A 89 14.87 -7.53 9.41
N LEU A 90 14.88 -6.46 8.60
CA LEU A 90 14.05 -6.38 7.39
C LEU A 90 14.43 -7.43 6.35
N ILE A 91 15.74 -7.69 6.18
CA ILE A 91 16.21 -8.76 5.28
C ILE A 91 15.72 -10.12 5.77
N ASN A 92 15.87 -10.42 7.05
CA ASN A 92 15.42 -11.70 7.62
C ASN A 92 13.90 -11.89 7.47
N GLU A 93 13.11 -10.84 7.73
CA GLU A 93 11.66 -10.84 7.54
C GLU A 93 11.29 -11.12 6.07
N TRP A 94 12.00 -10.48 5.14
CA TRP A 94 11.79 -10.68 3.69
C TRP A 94 12.17 -12.08 3.23
N GLU A 95 13.31 -12.61 3.66
CA GLU A 95 13.74 -13.99 3.34
C GLU A 95 12.76 -15.02 3.89
N HIS A 96 12.26 -14.81 5.11
CA HIS A 96 11.24 -15.66 5.69
C HIS A 96 9.93 -15.63 4.89
N ALA A 97 9.45 -14.44 4.50
CA ALA A 97 8.27 -14.30 3.66
C ALA A 97 8.44 -15.00 2.30
N LEU A 98 9.61 -14.88 1.68
CA LEU A 98 9.94 -15.54 0.42
C LEU A 98 9.96 -17.07 0.56
N SER A 99 10.49 -17.57 1.68
CA SER A 99 10.48 -19.00 2.01
C SER A 99 9.06 -19.53 2.15
N LEU A 100 8.19 -18.83 2.89
CA LEU A 100 6.77 -19.18 3.03
C LEU A 100 6.04 -19.18 1.67
N GLU A 101 6.32 -18.19 0.81
CA GLU A 101 5.72 -18.13 -0.52
C GLU A 101 6.18 -19.31 -1.40
N THR A 102 7.45 -19.69 -1.30
CA THR A 102 8.01 -20.84 -2.02
C THR A 102 7.39 -22.14 -1.53
N GLN A 103 7.27 -22.32 -0.21
CA GLN A 103 6.57 -23.47 0.38
C GLN A 103 5.11 -23.51 -0.08
N ARG A 104 4.40 -22.38 -0.07
CA ARG A 104 3.01 -22.29 -0.56
C ARG A 104 2.91 -22.68 -2.03
N LYS A 105 3.81 -22.20 -2.90
CA LYS A 105 3.86 -22.56 -4.32
C LYS A 105 4.11 -24.06 -4.50
N ASN A 106 5.04 -24.64 -3.75
CA ASN A 106 5.33 -26.08 -3.79
C ASN A 106 4.13 -26.92 -3.32
N THR A 107 3.44 -26.50 -2.26
CA THR A 107 2.20 -27.14 -1.79
C THR A 107 1.09 -27.04 -2.83
N ILE A 108 0.88 -25.86 -3.44
CA ILE A 108 -0.10 -25.68 -4.52
C ILE A 108 0.25 -26.51 -5.75
N GLN A 109 1.53 -26.60 -6.13
CA GLN A 109 1.97 -27.48 -7.23
C GLN A 109 1.73 -28.96 -6.91
N LYS A 110 1.92 -29.39 -5.66
CA LYS A 110 1.57 -30.75 -5.22
C LYS A 110 0.05 -30.99 -5.23
N ILE A 111 -0.76 -29.99 -4.89
CA ILE A 111 -2.24 -30.07 -4.95
C ILE A 111 -2.74 -30.05 -6.40
N GLY A 112 -2.18 -29.20 -7.28
CA GLY A 112 -2.52 -29.14 -8.70
C GLY A 112 -2.05 -30.35 -9.51
N LYS A 113 -1.31 -31.27 -8.87
CA LYS A 113 -1.03 -32.63 -9.36
C LYS A 113 -2.06 -33.66 -8.88
N LYS A 114 -3.06 -33.26 -8.09
CA LYS A 114 -4.21 -34.09 -7.74
C LYS A 114 -5.41 -33.71 -8.60
N ASP A 115 -6.22 -34.70 -8.92
CA ASP A 115 -7.47 -34.55 -9.65
C ASP A 115 -8.44 -33.66 -8.87
N GLY A 116 -8.83 -32.54 -9.48
CA GLY A 116 -9.84 -31.62 -8.96
C GLY A 116 -10.63 -31.03 -10.12
N SER A 117 -11.87 -30.61 -9.87
CA SER A 117 -12.76 -30.06 -10.89
C SER A 117 -13.03 -28.56 -10.71
N ILE A 118 -13.26 -27.88 -11.83
CA ILE A 118 -13.65 -26.48 -11.93
C ILE A 118 -15.17 -26.45 -11.94
N CYS A 119 -15.78 -25.76 -10.96
CA CYS A 119 -17.24 -25.66 -10.88
C CYS A 119 -17.70 -24.21 -11.00
N CYS A 120 -18.86 -24.01 -11.63
CA CYS A 120 -19.53 -22.72 -11.66
C CYS A 120 -20.01 -22.35 -10.24
N ARG A 121 -19.57 -21.22 -9.70
CA ARG A 121 -19.97 -20.76 -8.35
C ARG A 121 -21.48 -20.58 -8.16
N LYS A 122 -22.23 -20.31 -9.24
CA LYS A 122 -23.67 -20.00 -9.16
C LYS A 122 -24.55 -21.26 -9.13
N CYS A 123 -24.24 -22.26 -9.95
CA CYS A 123 -25.07 -23.46 -10.10
C CYS A 123 -24.37 -24.76 -9.69
N ASN A 124 -23.12 -24.68 -9.23
CA ASN A 124 -22.28 -25.81 -8.84
C ASN A 124 -22.06 -26.87 -9.93
N ARG A 125 -22.40 -26.55 -11.20
CA ARG A 125 -22.13 -27.41 -12.35
C ARG A 125 -20.63 -27.51 -12.57
N GLU A 126 -20.16 -28.73 -12.76
CA GLU A 126 -18.80 -29.03 -13.19
C GLU A 126 -18.59 -28.56 -14.64
N LEU A 127 -17.54 -27.77 -14.84
CA LEU A 127 -17.18 -27.17 -16.13
C LEU A 127 -16.00 -27.91 -16.78
N GLY A 128 -15.15 -28.57 -15.99
CA GLY A 128 -13.98 -29.28 -16.49
C GLY A 128 -12.96 -29.54 -15.39
N GLU A 129 -11.81 -30.08 -15.76
CA GLU A 129 -10.76 -30.43 -14.79
C GLU A 129 -9.85 -29.24 -14.48
N LEU A 130 -9.36 -29.19 -13.23
CA LEU A 130 -8.38 -28.20 -12.77
C LEU A 130 -7.08 -28.25 -13.59
N LEU A 131 -6.73 -29.42 -14.15
CA LEU A 131 -5.56 -29.62 -15.02
C LEU A 131 -5.63 -28.82 -16.33
N TRP A 132 -6.83 -28.45 -16.77
CA TRP A 132 -7.04 -27.65 -17.98
C TRP A 132 -6.64 -26.19 -17.75
N LEU A 133 -6.59 -25.70 -16.50
CA LEU A 133 -6.14 -24.34 -16.20
C LEU A 133 -4.63 -24.19 -16.38
N LYS A 134 -4.23 -23.27 -17.24
CA LYS A 134 -2.85 -22.82 -17.42
C LYS A 134 -2.76 -21.34 -17.05
N LYS A 135 -1.59 -20.93 -16.54
CA LYS A 135 -1.29 -19.54 -16.21
C LYS A 135 -0.25 -19.00 -17.17
N ARG A 136 -0.52 -17.83 -17.75
CA ARG A 136 0.47 -17.02 -18.49
C ARG A 136 0.46 -15.62 -17.92
N ASN A 137 1.59 -15.19 -17.35
CA ASN A 137 1.72 -13.94 -16.60
C ASN A 137 0.67 -13.85 -15.47
N THR A 138 -0.26 -12.90 -15.56
CA THR A 138 -1.34 -12.67 -14.58
C THR A 138 -2.67 -13.30 -14.97
N ILE A 139 -2.74 -13.95 -16.14
CA ILE A 139 -3.99 -14.47 -16.71
C ILE A 139 -3.99 -15.99 -16.61
N TYR A 140 -5.13 -16.54 -16.16
CA TYR A 140 -5.41 -17.97 -16.24
C TYR A 140 -6.32 -18.23 -17.44
N PHE A 141 -6.05 -19.29 -18.19
CA PHE A 141 -6.83 -19.71 -19.34
C PHE A 141 -7.02 -21.22 -19.33
N ILE A 142 -8.06 -21.69 -20.00
CA ILE A 142 -8.39 -23.12 -20.10
C ILE A 142 -7.79 -23.62 -21.42
N ASN A 143 -6.90 -24.60 -21.31
CA ASN A 143 -6.21 -25.20 -22.44
C ASN A 143 -6.84 -26.55 -22.78
N ASN A 144 -8.11 -26.53 -23.15
CA ASN A 144 -8.85 -27.67 -23.70
C ASN A 144 -9.75 -27.17 -24.83
N ALA A 145 -9.73 -27.86 -25.97
CA ALA A 145 -10.51 -27.51 -27.16
C ALA A 145 -12.01 -27.85 -27.03
N GLU A 146 -12.39 -28.67 -26.04
CA GLU A 146 -13.76 -29.12 -25.78
C GLU A 146 -14.49 -28.30 -24.70
N PHE A 147 -13.85 -27.26 -24.13
CA PHE A 147 -14.44 -26.39 -23.10
C PHE A 147 -15.40 -25.34 -23.66
#